data_AF-A0A965TUD6-F1
#
_entry.id   AF-A0A965TUD6-F1
#
_cell.length_a   1.000
_cell.length_b   1.000
_cell.length_c   1.000
_cell.angle_alpha   90.00
_cell.angle_beta   90.00
_cell.angle_gamma   90.00
#
_symmetry.space_group_name_H-M   'P 1'
#
loop_
_entity.id
_entity.type
_entity.pdbx_description
1 polymer ?
#
loop_
_entity_poly.entity_id
_entity_poly.type
_entity_poly.pdbx_seq_one_letter_code
_entity_poly.pdbx_strand_id
1 'polypeptide(L)' 'TLLMLVSAMAGREHILRAYQEAIDARYRFFSFGDAMFITRRKDT' A
#
# COMPACT_ATOMS: atom_id res chain seq x y z
N THR A 1 13.31 0.05 -2.35
CA THR A 1 13.25 1.26 -1.49
C THR A 1 11.87 1.90 -1.43
N LEU A 2 11.07 1.94 -2.52
CA LEU A 2 9.74 2.56 -2.52
C LEU A 2 8.77 2.02 -1.45
N LEU A 3 8.82 0.72 -1.16
CA LEU A 3 8.01 0.12 -0.10
C LEU A 3 8.31 0.73 1.29
N MET A 4 9.57 1.07 1.57
CA MET A 4 9.95 1.74 2.83
C MET A 4 9.41 3.16 2.89
N LEU A 5 9.44 3.92 1.78
CA LEU A 5 8.89 5.27 1.71
C LEU A 5 7.38 5.27 2.02
N VAL A 6 6.63 4.41 1.33
CA VAL A 6 5.17 4.31 1.53
C VAL A 6 4.85 3.79 2.95
N SER A 7 5.67 2.88 3.48
CA SER A 7 5.55 2.42 4.87
C SER A 7 5.80 3.53 5.90
N ALA A 8 6.73 4.45 5.64
CA ALA A 8 6.95 5.62 6.51
C ALA A 8 5.77 6.60 6.47
N MET A 9 5.07 6.69 5.33
CA MET A 9 3.92 7.57 5.14
C MET A 9 2.62 7.02 5.75
N ALA A 10 2.36 5.71 5.64
CA ALA A 10 1.07 5.12 5.99
C ALA A 10 1.14 4.01 7.07
N GLY A 11 2.32 3.80 7.65
CA GLY A 11 2.57 2.75 8.64
C GLY A 11 2.88 1.39 7.98
N ARG A 12 3.97 0.76 8.43
CA ARG A 12 4.48 -0.50 7.87
C ARG A 12 3.44 -1.64 7.91
N GLU A 13 2.84 -1.90 9.07
CA GLU A 13 1.87 -3.00 9.22
C GLU A 13 0.65 -2.82 8.32
N HIS A 14 0.17 -1.58 8.18
CA HIS A 14 -0.98 -1.28 7.32
C HIS A 14 -0.65 -1.53 5.84
N ILE A 15 0.51 -1.06 5.39
CA ILE A 15 0.98 -1.28 4.02
C ILE A 15 1.23 -2.76 3.72
N LEU A 16 1.82 -3.52 4.65
CA LEU A 16 2.06 -4.96 4.43
C LEU A 16 0.75 -5.75 4.33
N ARG A 17 -0.26 -5.42 5.16
CA ARG A 17 -1.59 -6.06 5.04
C ARG A 17 -2.26 -5.73 3.71
N ALA A 18 -2.27 -4.45 3.31
CA ALA A 18 -2.82 -4.05 2.02
C ALA A 18 -2.09 -4.72 0.83
N TYR A 19 -0.77 -4.92 0.95
CA TYR A 19 0.02 -5.63 -0.07
C TYR A 19 -0.40 -7.11 -0.16
N GLN A 20 -0.64 -7.76 0.96
CA GLN A 20 -1.10 -9.15 1.00
C GLN A 20 -2.49 -9.28 0.36
N GLU A 21 -3.42 -8.39 0.70
CA GLU A 21 -4.76 -8.37 0.08
C GLU A 21 -4.68 -8.15 -1.43
N ALA A 22 -3.81 -7.25 -1.89
CA ALA A 22 -3.59 -7.00 -3.31
C ALA A 22 -2.99 -8.22 -4.05
N ILE A 23 -2.14 -9.01 -3.39
CA ILE A 23 -1.62 -10.29 -3.93
C ILE A 23 -2.76 -11.30 -4.07
N ASP A 24 -3.57 -11.48 -3.02
CA ASP A 24 -4.68 -12.43 -3.00
C ASP A 24 -5.73 -12.08 -4.08
N ALA A 25 -5.96 -10.79 -4.29
CA ALA A 25 -6.83 -10.24 -5.34
C ALA A 25 -6.15 -10.13 -6.72
N ARG A 26 -4.89 -10.57 -6.87
CA ARG A 26 -4.13 -10.59 -8.13
C ARG A 26 -3.98 -9.23 -8.82
N TYR A 27 -3.74 -8.19 -8.06
CA TYR A 27 -3.39 -6.87 -8.60
C TYR A 27 -2.07 -6.96 -9.37
N ARG A 28 -1.93 -6.11 -10.38
CA ARG A 28 -0.69 -5.97 -11.14
C ARG A 28 0.24 -5.02 -10.38
N PHE A 29 1.49 -5.40 -10.21
CA PHE A 29 2.49 -4.61 -9.48
C PHE A 29 3.51 -3.97 -10.45
N PHE A 30 4.37 -3.11 -9.91
CA PHE A 30 5.44 -2.39 -10.63
C PHE A 30 4.92 -1.34 -11.61
N SER A 31 5.74 -0.96 -12.58
CA SER A 31 5.65 0.29 -13.33
C SER A 31 4.35 0.51 -14.10
N PHE A 32 3.71 -0.55 -14.57
CA PHE A 32 2.43 -0.50 -15.32
C PHE A 32 1.32 -1.26 -14.61
N GLY A 33 1.48 -1.42 -13.29
CA GLY A 33 0.51 -2.07 -12.43
C GLY A 33 -0.66 -1.18 -12.05
N ASP A 34 -1.42 -1.66 -11.10
CA ASP A 34 -2.53 -0.93 -10.49
C ASP A 34 -2.00 0.04 -9.42
N ALA A 35 -2.85 0.97 -8.98
CA ALA A 35 -2.48 2.04 -8.05
C ALA A 35 -3.10 1.87 -6.66
N MET A 36 -2.43 2.41 -5.65
CA MET A 36 -2.94 2.51 -4.28
C MET A 36 -3.21 3.98 -3.95
N PHE A 37 -4.42 4.27 -3.46
CA PHE A 37 -4.80 5.61 -3.01
C PHE A 37 -4.80 5.69 -1.49
N ILE A 38 -3.91 6.51 -0.92
CA ILE A 38 -3.75 6.68 0.52
C ILE A 38 -4.31 8.05 0.90
N THR A 39 -5.26 8.06 1.83
CA THR A 39 -5.86 9.29 2.37
C THR A 39 -5.44 9.53 3.80
N ARG A 40 -5.57 10.77 4.27
CA ARG A 40 -5.33 11.11 5.68
C ARG A 40 -6.36 10.38 6.54
N ARG A 41 -5.88 9.56 7.49
CA ARG A 41 -6.73 8.97 8.51
C ARG A 41 -7.40 10.09 9.31
N LYS A 42 -8.73 10.08 9.36
CA LYS A 42 -9.48 10.99 10.24
C LYS A 42 -9.45 10.37 11.63
N ASP A 43 -8.59 10.90 12.50
CA ASP A 43 -8.68 10.63 13.92
C ASP A 43 -9.88 11.46 14.43
N THR A 44 -11.02 10.79 14.60
CA THR A 44 -12.25 11.34 15.18
C THR A 44 -12.49 10.63 16.50
#